data_AF-A0A964WUM6-F1
#
_entry.id   AF-A0A964WUM6-F1
#
_cell.length_a   1.000
_cell.length_b   1.000
_cell.length_c   1.000
_cell.angle_alpha   90.00
_cell.angle_beta   90.00
_cell.angle_gamma   90.00
#
_symmetry.space_group_name_H-M   'P 1'
#
loop_
_entity.id
_entity.type
_entity.pdbx_description
1 polymer ?
#
loop_
_entity_poly.entity_id
_entity_poly.type
_entity_poly.pdbx_seq_one_letter_code
_entity_poly.pdbx_strand_id
1 'polypeptide(L)'
;MALRYDEIGQRLRAFRLGSGLSAEEVADRLGISRTALYRFEKGELAKIETLERLSELLQVSLPTLLGVGIEYIPSAVSYFERLRQLEESAEHMVVLAGPISFLLASDSFEMALDQVLRESIPDDLPNRSRAMDDVDKIMEILHERKRAYRLRQPPIVNLISAMQIEPFLNNGMVGRVSLTESKKAMRREMARAEIEHFASVIEEESIGVQIGLVTDSLPHTGFQIFRRRSGDTLMISPFRLGEQPNIRVGVAMATSAQEALALHENVVKEVWRTAIKGRDAASYLRNLVSRSQERHARPAPERAGAAARR
;
A
#
# COMPACT_ATOMS: atom_id res chain seq x y z
N MET A 1 -27.31 -0.26 -13.12
CA MET A 1 -26.30 0.29 -12.19
C MET A 1 -26.50 1.79 -12.16
N ALA A 2 -26.85 2.38 -11.01
CA ALA A 2 -27.03 3.83 -10.92
C ALA A 2 -25.64 4.50 -10.86
N LEU A 3 -25.43 5.54 -11.68
CA LEU A 3 -24.23 6.37 -11.61
C LEU A 3 -24.15 7.05 -10.24
N ARG A 4 -23.01 6.87 -9.56
CA ARG A 4 -22.74 7.41 -8.23
C ARG A 4 -21.77 8.57 -8.34
N TYR A 5 -22.33 9.78 -8.33
CA TYR A 5 -21.56 11.01 -8.54
C TYR A 5 -20.49 11.25 -7.46
N ASP A 6 -20.74 10.82 -6.22
CA ASP A 6 -19.77 10.82 -5.13
C ASP A 6 -18.50 10.04 -5.48
N GLU A 7 -18.64 8.86 -6.10
CA GLU A 7 -17.47 8.07 -6.48
C GLU A 7 -16.75 8.63 -7.70
N ILE A 8 -17.47 9.27 -8.63
CA ILE A 8 -16.85 10.00 -9.74
C ILE A 8 -16.01 11.14 -9.18
N GLY A 9 -16.54 11.91 -8.24
CA GLY A 9 -15.82 13.00 -7.56
C GLY A 9 -14.57 12.50 -6.83
N GLN A 10 -14.68 11.37 -6.11
CA GLN A 10 -13.55 10.71 -5.46
C GLN A 10 -12.44 10.33 -6.46
N ARG A 11 -12.81 9.71 -7.59
CA ARG A 11 -11.85 9.36 -8.66
C ARG A 11 -11.21 10.60 -9.26
N LEU A 12 -12.01 11.63 -9.57
CA LEU A 12 -11.50 12.93 -10.06
C LEU A 12 -10.45 13.51 -9.13
N ARG A 13 -10.73 13.56 -7.83
CA ARG A 13 -9.77 14.03 -6.82
C ARG A 13 -8.49 13.20 -6.83
N ALA A 14 -8.60 11.88 -6.84
CA ALA A 14 -7.44 10.98 -6.83
C ALA A 14 -6.55 11.16 -8.07
N PHE A 15 -7.15 11.24 -9.26
CA PHE A 15 -6.41 11.46 -10.51
C PHE A 15 -5.83 12.88 -10.60
N ARG A 16 -6.52 13.90 -10.06
CA ARG A 16 -5.95 15.24 -9.95
C ARG A 16 -4.71 15.25 -9.06
N LEU A 17 -4.77 14.64 -7.87
CA LEU A 17 -3.63 14.62 -6.96
C LEU A 17 -2.41 13.94 -7.61
N GLY A 18 -2.63 12.85 -8.35
CA GLY A 18 -1.56 12.12 -9.03
C GLY A 18 -1.09 12.72 -10.36
N SER A 19 -1.84 13.62 -10.99
CA SER A 19 -1.38 14.33 -12.20
C SER A 19 -0.23 15.29 -11.89
N GLY A 20 -0.12 15.72 -10.62
CA GLY A 20 0.84 16.72 -10.17
C GLY A 20 0.33 18.15 -10.32
N LEU A 21 -0.83 18.35 -10.93
CA LEU A 21 -1.44 19.67 -11.11
C LEU A 21 -2.15 20.14 -9.84
N SER A 22 -2.00 21.42 -9.53
CA SER A 22 -2.80 22.09 -8.51
C SER A 22 -4.28 22.17 -8.93
N ALA A 23 -5.17 22.38 -7.95
CA ALA A 23 -6.58 22.61 -8.24
C ALA A 23 -6.82 23.87 -9.10
N GLU A 24 -5.96 24.88 -8.94
CA GLU A 24 -6.01 26.12 -9.72
C GLU A 24 -5.63 25.88 -11.17
N GLU A 25 -4.50 25.22 -11.45
CA GLU A 25 -4.08 24.88 -12.81
C GLU A 25 -5.12 24.03 -13.56
N VAL A 26 -5.76 23.08 -12.87
CA VAL A 26 -6.82 22.27 -13.47
C VAL A 26 -8.06 23.12 -13.78
N ALA A 27 -8.47 23.99 -12.86
CA ALA A 27 -9.63 24.85 -13.07
C ALA A 27 -9.40 25.83 -14.23
N ASP A 28 -8.21 26.45 -14.30
CA ASP A 28 -7.83 27.40 -15.34
C ASP A 28 -7.81 26.75 -16.73
N ARG A 29 -7.20 25.56 -16.86
CA ARG A 29 -7.18 24.79 -18.13
C ARG A 29 -8.58 24.37 -18.57
N LEU A 30 -9.50 24.19 -17.63
CA LEU A 30 -10.90 23.87 -17.92
C LEU A 30 -11.77 25.10 -18.13
N GLY A 31 -11.28 26.30 -17.83
CA GLY A 31 -12.08 27.53 -17.86
C GLY A 31 -13.23 27.51 -16.85
N ILE A 32 -13.02 26.88 -15.68
CA ILE A 32 -13.98 26.83 -14.58
C ILE A 32 -13.38 27.46 -13.32
N SER A 33 -14.20 27.77 -12.32
CA SER A 33 -13.67 28.23 -11.03
C SER A 33 -13.10 27.08 -10.20
N ARG A 34 -12.12 27.37 -9.35
CA ARG A 34 -11.60 26.42 -8.34
C ARG A 34 -12.72 25.85 -7.45
N THR A 35 -13.71 26.66 -7.12
CA THR A 35 -14.90 26.23 -6.36
C THR A 35 -15.73 25.20 -7.14
N ALA A 36 -15.92 25.39 -8.45
CA ALA A 36 -16.63 24.42 -9.28
C ALA A 36 -15.88 23.07 -9.33
N LEU A 37 -14.55 23.10 -9.47
CA LEU A 37 -13.74 21.88 -9.42
C LEU A 37 -13.93 21.13 -8.08
N TYR A 38 -13.87 21.83 -6.94
CA TYR A 38 -14.09 21.19 -5.63
C TYR A 38 -15.48 20.63 -5.44
N ARG A 39 -16.51 21.25 -6.05
CA ARG A 39 -17.87 20.72 -6.05
C ARG A 39 -17.93 19.39 -6.82
N PHE A 40 -17.30 19.33 -7.98
CA PHE A 40 -17.22 18.08 -8.76
C PHE A 40 -16.46 16.99 -7.99
N GLU A 41 -15.34 17.32 -7.34
CA GLU A 41 -14.59 16.38 -6.49
C GLU A 41 -15.39 15.87 -5.28
N LYS A 42 -16.38 16.65 -4.82
CA LYS A 42 -17.32 16.24 -3.76
C LYS A 42 -18.53 15.46 -4.28
N GLY A 43 -18.62 15.25 -5.59
CA GLY A 43 -19.70 14.49 -6.22
C GLY A 43 -20.93 15.31 -6.60
N GLU A 44 -20.80 16.64 -6.72
CA GLU A 44 -21.85 17.42 -7.40
C GLU A 44 -21.90 17.08 -8.90
N LEU A 45 -23.10 17.15 -9.47
CA LEU A 45 -23.36 16.80 -10.86
C LEU A 45 -22.55 17.68 -11.82
N ALA A 46 -21.66 17.05 -12.59
CA ALA A 46 -20.97 17.66 -13.72
C ALA A 46 -21.63 17.25 -15.04
N LYS A 47 -21.60 18.13 -16.04
CA LYS A 47 -22.01 17.78 -17.41
C LYS A 47 -21.03 16.75 -17.98
N ILE A 48 -21.52 15.86 -18.85
CA ILE A 48 -20.68 14.85 -19.49
C ILE A 48 -19.49 15.47 -20.24
N GLU A 49 -19.71 16.56 -20.97
CA GLU A 49 -18.66 17.34 -21.66
C GLU A 49 -17.57 17.83 -20.69
N THR A 50 -17.92 18.15 -19.45
CA THR A 50 -16.95 18.56 -18.42
C THR A 50 -16.14 17.36 -17.93
N LEU A 51 -16.79 16.21 -17.75
CA LEU A 51 -16.11 14.96 -17.39
C LEU A 51 -15.16 14.48 -18.50
N GLU A 52 -15.54 14.63 -19.77
CA GLU A 52 -14.70 14.33 -20.93
C GLU A 52 -13.44 15.19 -20.92
N ARG A 53 -13.58 16.51 -20.82
CA ARG A 53 -12.44 17.43 -20.73
C ARG A 53 -11.54 17.16 -19.53
N LEU A 54 -12.12 16.81 -18.37
CA LEU A 54 -11.36 16.38 -17.19
C LEU A 54 -10.59 15.09 -17.46
N SER A 55 -11.21 14.11 -18.13
CA SER A 55 -10.57 12.84 -18.47
C SER A 55 -9.37 13.03 -19.40
N GLU A 56 -9.52 13.88 -20.42
CA GLU A 56 -8.45 14.24 -21.35
C GLU A 56 -7.29 14.95 -20.63
N LEU A 57 -7.61 15.96 -19.82
CA LEU A 57 -6.62 16.73 -19.07
C LEU A 57 -5.84 15.85 -18.07
N LEU A 58 -6.52 14.92 -17.41
CA LEU A 58 -5.92 13.99 -16.45
C LEU A 58 -5.33 12.73 -17.10
N GLN A 59 -5.42 12.62 -18.43
CA GLN A 59 -4.92 11.48 -19.22
C GLN A 59 -5.47 10.13 -18.74
N VAL A 60 -6.76 10.10 -18.41
CA VAL A 60 -7.50 8.88 -18.04
C VAL A 60 -8.71 8.72 -18.93
N SER A 61 -9.18 7.49 -19.09
CA SER A 61 -10.39 7.26 -19.89
C SER A 61 -11.64 7.71 -19.12
N LEU A 62 -12.65 8.18 -19.85
CA LEU A 62 -13.96 8.47 -19.25
C LEU A 62 -14.55 7.25 -18.52
N PRO A 63 -14.51 6.01 -19.04
CA PRO A 63 -14.93 4.82 -18.29
C PRO A 63 -14.23 4.65 -16.93
N THR A 64 -12.92 4.94 -16.84
CA THR A 64 -12.19 4.93 -15.56
C THR A 64 -12.78 5.94 -14.59
N LEU A 65 -13.06 7.17 -15.01
CA LEU A 65 -13.70 8.18 -14.13
C LEU A 65 -15.11 7.78 -13.70
N LEU A 66 -15.87 7.16 -14.59
CA LEU A 66 -17.22 6.68 -14.33
C LEU A 66 -17.25 5.40 -13.47
N GLY A 67 -16.09 4.77 -13.22
CA GLY A 67 -16.00 3.50 -12.49
C GLY A 67 -16.56 2.30 -13.27
N VAL A 68 -16.51 2.35 -14.59
CA VAL A 68 -17.02 1.28 -15.47
C VAL A 68 -15.85 0.38 -15.89
N GLY A 69 -15.93 -0.90 -15.52
CA GLY A 69 -14.94 -1.92 -15.88
C GLY A 69 -13.73 -1.91 -14.94
N ILE A 70 -12.54 -1.69 -15.51
CA ILE A 70 -11.28 -1.61 -14.76
C ILE A 70 -10.84 -0.15 -14.69
N GLU A 71 -10.62 0.32 -13.48
CA GLU A 71 -9.98 1.61 -13.21
C GLU A 71 -8.47 1.43 -13.28
N TYR A 72 -7.81 2.04 -14.27
CA TYR A 72 -6.36 2.06 -14.37
C TYR A 72 -5.78 3.27 -13.63
N ILE A 73 -4.92 3.03 -12.64
CA ILE A 73 -4.40 4.04 -11.74
C ILE A 73 -2.90 4.21 -11.97
N PRO A 74 -2.46 5.31 -12.61
CA PRO A 74 -1.11 5.42 -13.17
C PRO A 74 -0.03 5.86 -12.18
N SER A 75 -0.39 6.26 -10.96
CA SER A 75 0.55 6.80 -9.98
C SER A 75 0.27 6.29 -8.57
N ALA A 76 1.33 6.27 -7.75
CA ALA A 76 1.22 5.90 -6.35
C ALA A 76 0.35 6.88 -5.56
N VAL A 77 0.45 8.19 -5.86
CA VAL A 77 -0.39 9.22 -5.22
C VAL A 77 -1.87 8.94 -5.46
N SER A 78 -2.27 8.72 -6.72
CA SER A 78 -3.67 8.38 -7.05
C SER A 78 -4.08 7.05 -6.43
N TYR A 79 -3.19 6.06 -6.39
CA TYR A 79 -3.45 4.76 -5.78
C TYR A 79 -3.73 4.87 -4.28
N PHE A 80 -2.85 5.53 -3.52
CA PHE A 80 -3.02 5.68 -2.08
C PHE A 80 -4.24 6.55 -1.73
N GLU A 81 -4.56 7.57 -2.54
CA GLU A 81 -5.80 8.35 -2.35
C GLU A 81 -7.05 7.49 -2.63
N ARG A 82 -7.07 6.70 -3.70
CA ARG A 82 -8.17 5.76 -3.96
C ARG A 82 -8.32 4.75 -2.82
N LEU A 83 -7.19 4.25 -2.32
CA LEU A 83 -7.15 3.33 -1.19
C LEU A 83 -7.77 3.97 0.06
N ARG A 84 -7.38 5.21 0.40
CA ARG A 84 -7.97 5.99 1.50
C ARG A 84 -9.49 6.14 1.36
N GLN A 85 -9.97 6.50 0.17
CA GLN A 85 -11.39 6.71 -0.10
C GLN A 85 -12.21 5.41 0.02
N LEU A 86 -11.66 4.27 -0.41
CA LEU A 86 -12.31 2.96 -0.29
C LEU A 86 -12.33 2.49 1.17
N GLU A 87 -11.22 2.64 1.88
CA GLU A 87 -11.10 2.32 3.32
C GLU A 87 -12.09 3.12 4.17
N GLU A 88 -12.26 4.40 3.89
CA GLU A 88 -13.16 5.32 4.63
C GLU A 88 -14.62 4.85 4.62
N SER A 89 -15.04 4.12 3.58
CA SER A 89 -16.40 3.59 3.44
C SER A 89 -16.51 2.07 3.59
N ALA A 90 -15.41 1.38 3.87
CA ALA A 90 -15.39 -0.07 4.03
C ALA A 90 -16.08 -0.52 5.32
N GLU A 91 -16.94 -1.52 5.20
CA GLU A 91 -17.53 -2.25 6.33
C GLU A 91 -16.65 -3.44 6.74
N HIS A 92 -15.88 -3.99 5.81
CA HIS A 92 -14.92 -5.06 6.04
C HIS A 92 -13.84 -5.03 4.96
N MET A 93 -12.61 -5.40 5.31
CA MET A 93 -11.46 -5.43 4.39
C MET A 93 -10.78 -6.79 4.40
N VAL A 94 -10.41 -7.29 3.23
CA VAL A 94 -9.44 -8.38 3.10
C VAL A 94 -8.19 -7.82 2.46
N VAL A 95 -7.03 -8.08 3.07
CA VAL A 95 -5.75 -7.59 2.60
C VAL A 95 -4.80 -8.77 2.46
N LEU A 96 -4.40 -9.06 1.22
CA LEU A 96 -3.27 -9.94 0.93
C LEU A 96 -2.06 -9.04 0.70
N ALA A 97 -1.24 -8.91 1.73
CA ALA A 97 -0.09 -8.02 1.76
C ALA A 97 1.21 -8.80 1.68
N GLY A 98 2.30 -8.04 1.50
CA GLY A 98 3.63 -8.55 1.71
C GLY A 98 3.93 -8.79 3.19
N PRO A 99 5.14 -8.48 3.69
CA PRO A 99 5.49 -8.79 5.08
C PRO A 99 4.73 -7.92 6.10
N ILE A 100 4.24 -6.75 5.70
CA ILE A 100 3.64 -5.74 6.58
C ILE A 100 2.30 -5.25 6.05
N SER A 101 1.32 -5.11 6.95
CA SER A 101 0.04 -4.43 6.70
C SER A 101 0.04 -3.02 7.27
N PHE A 102 -0.01 -1.99 6.41
CA PHE A 102 0.14 -0.59 6.85
C PHE A 102 -0.87 -0.13 7.92
N LEU A 103 -2.15 -0.51 7.80
CA LEU A 103 -3.18 -0.10 8.77
C LEU A 103 -2.98 -0.70 10.16
N LEU A 104 -2.28 -1.84 10.24
CA LEU A 104 -1.97 -2.56 11.48
C LEU A 104 -0.54 -2.32 11.96
N ALA A 105 0.27 -1.59 11.18
CA ALA A 105 1.68 -1.34 11.46
C ALA A 105 1.87 -0.43 12.67
N SER A 106 3.01 -0.55 13.34
CA SER A 106 3.34 0.26 14.51
C SER A 106 3.50 1.75 14.18
N ASP A 107 3.47 2.62 15.19
CA ASP A 107 3.80 4.04 15.02
C ASP A 107 5.27 4.24 14.60
N SER A 108 6.18 3.41 15.12
CA SER A 108 7.59 3.46 14.75
C SER A 108 7.81 3.13 13.26
N PHE A 109 7.05 2.19 12.70
CA PHE A 109 7.08 1.90 11.27
C PHE A 109 6.62 3.09 10.43
N GLU A 110 5.50 3.72 10.82
CA GLU A 110 4.97 4.90 10.14
C GLU A 110 5.95 6.06 10.16
N MET A 111 6.56 6.35 11.32
CA MET A 111 7.57 7.39 11.47
C MET A 111 8.81 7.14 10.60
N ALA A 112 9.21 5.89 10.43
CA ALA A 112 10.37 5.53 9.61
C ALA A 112 10.09 5.64 8.10
N LEU A 113 8.82 5.61 7.70
CA LEU A 113 8.41 5.45 6.30
C LEU A 113 8.80 6.65 5.43
N ASP A 114 8.65 7.90 5.92
CA ASP A 114 9.06 9.10 5.18
C ASP A 114 10.53 9.01 4.74
N GLN A 115 11.41 8.69 5.69
CA GLN A 115 12.84 8.53 5.41
C GLN A 115 13.09 7.42 4.40
N VAL A 116 12.42 6.27 4.55
CA VAL A 116 12.59 5.11 3.65
C VAL A 116 12.11 5.42 2.23
N LEU A 117 10.97 6.11 2.09
CA LEU A 117 10.45 6.53 0.79
C LEU A 117 11.37 7.53 0.10
N ARG A 118 11.86 8.57 0.82
CA ARG A 118 12.84 9.51 0.26
C ARG A 118 14.14 8.84 -0.12
N GLU A 119 14.61 7.89 0.70
CA GLU A 119 15.82 7.10 0.42
C GLU A 119 15.69 6.26 -0.86
N SER A 120 14.47 5.87 -1.26
CA SER A 120 14.19 5.07 -2.46
C SER A 120 14.25 5.84 -3.77
N ILE A 121 14.24 7.16 -3.72
CA ILE A 121 14.31 7.99 -4.93
C ILE A 121 15.77 8.11 -5.37
N PRO A 122 16.12 7.70 -6.61
CA PRO A 122 17.48 7.86 -7.12
C PRO A 122 17.92 9.32 -7.17
N ASP A 123 19.19 9.56 -6.88
CA ASP A 123 19.74 10.92 -6.83
C ASP A 123 19.87 11.55 -8.24
N ASP A 124 20.02 10.73 -9.27
CA ASP A 124 20.15 11.09 -10.69
C ASP A 124 18.81 11.11 -11.46
N LEU A 125 17.68 10.96 -10.76
CA LEU A 125 16.36 10.93 -11.39
C LEU A 125 16.03 12.29 -12.06
N PRO A 126 15.70 12.33 -13.37
CA PRO A 126 15.46 13.59 -14.09
C PRO A 126 14.38 14.50 -13.46
N ASN A 127 13.32 13.91 -12.91
CA ASN A 127 12.22 14.63 -12.25
C ASN A 127 12.21 14.40 -10.74
N ARG A 128 13.39 14.42 -10.10
CA ARG A 128 13.54 14.14 -8.67
C ARG A 128 12.70 15.04 -7.77
N SER A 129 12.60 16.33 -8.08
CA SER A 129 11.77 17.27 -7.29
C SER A 129 10.33 16.81 -7.21
N ARG A 130 9.71 16.51 -8.36
CA ARG A 130 8.34 15.98 -8.42
C ARG A 130 8.20 14.68 -7.65
N ALA A 131 9.17 13.77 -7.75
CA ALA A 131 9.12 12.51 -6.99
C ALA A 131 9.18 12.74 -5.48
N MET A 132 9.90 13.78 -5.02
CA MET A 132 9.91 14.17 -3.61
C MET A 132 8.57 14.79 -3.18
N ASP A 133 7.98 15.65 -4.01
CA ASP A 133 6.65 16.20 -3.75
C ASP A 133 5.58 15.10 -3.69
N ASP A 134 5.72 14.06 -4.52
CA ASP A 134 4.86 12.88 -4.49
C ASP A 134 5.02 12.10 -3.17
N VAL A 135 6.23 12.02 -2.60
CA VAL A 135 6.44 11.44 -1.26
C VAL A 135 5.69 12.22 -0.20
N ASP A 136 5.75 13.56 -0.23
CA ASP A 136 5.06 14.42 0.75
C ASP A 136 3.55 14.16 0.72
N LYS A 137 2.96 14.14 -0.49
CA LYS A 137 1.54 13.83 -0.70
C LYS A 137 1.18 12.42 -0.24
N ILE A 138 2.03 11.43 -0.56
CA ILE A 138 1.80 10.05 -0.12
C ILE A 138 1.79 10.00 1.40
N MET A 139 2.76 10.61 2.08
CA MET A 139 2.81 10.63 3.54
C MET A 139 1.58 11.29 4.15
N GLU A 140 1.11 12.42 3.60
CA GLU A 140 -0.14 13.06 4.02
C GLU A 140 -1.33 12.08 3.94
N ILE A 141 -1.48 11.40 2.81
CA ILE A 141 -2.54 10.41 2.59
C ILE A 141 -2.40 9.23 3.56
N LEU A 142 -1.18 8.72 3.77
CA LEU A 142 -0.92 7.59 4.66
C LEU A 142 -1.28 7.92 6.12
N HIS A 143 -0.96 9.13 6.58
CA HIS A 143 -1.38 9.60 7.90
C HIS A 143 -2.90 9.70 8.01
N GLU A 144 -3.59 10.22 6.99
CA GLU A 144 -5.06 10.24 6.96
C GLU A 144 -5.67 8.84 7.02
N ARG A 145 -5.12 7.88 6.24
CA ARG A 145 -5.56 6.47 6.24
C ARG A 145 -5.49 5.87 7.64
N LYS A 146 -4.35 6.02 8.32
CA LYS A 146 -4.15 5.45 9.66
C LYS A 146 -5.03 6.12 10.72
N ARG A 147 -5.22 7.45 10.64
CA ARG A 147 -6.19 8.17 11.50
C ARG A 147 -7.62 7.70 11.29
N ALA A 148 -8.06 7.57 10.03
CA ALA A 148 -9.41 7.13 9.70
C ALA A 148 -9.67 5.69 10.18
N TYR A 149 -8.71 4.79 9.98
CA TYR A 149 -8.80 3.41 10.47
C TYR A 149 -8.90 3.35 11.99
N ARG A 150 -8.08 4.11 12.73
CA ARG A 150 -8.12 4.15 14.20
C ARG A 150 -9.46 4.63 14.76
N LEU A 151 -10.14 5.52 14.04
CA LEU A 151 -11.44 6.06 14.47
C LEU A 151 -12.59 5.06 14.28
N ARG A 152 -12.61 4.31 13.17
CA ARG A 152 -13.72 3.41 12.81
C ARG A 152 -13.45 1.94 13.11
N GLN A 153 -12.18 1.53 13.10
CA GLN A 153 -11.70 0.15 13.21
C GLN A 153 -12.56 -0.87 12.44
N PRO A 154 -12.81 -0.66 11.12
CA PRO A 154 -13.54 -1.64 10.34
C PRO A 154 -12.82 -2.99 10.36
N PRO A 155 -13.53 -4.12 10.49
CA PRO A 155 -12.92 -5.43 10.50
C PRO A 155 -11.97 -5.68 9.33
N ILE A 156 -10.81 -6.27 9.62
CA ILE A 156 -9.75 -6.55 8.65
C ILE A 156 -9.27 -7.99 8.79
N VAL A 157 -9.30 -8.72 7.68
CA VAL A 157 -8.63 -10.01 7.50
C VAL A 157 -7.34 -9.76 6.74
N ASN A 158 -6.21 -10.05 7.38
CA ASN A 158 -4.88 -9.88 6.81
C ASN A 158 -4.21 -11.22 6.54
N LEU A 159 -3.74 -11.42 5.31
CA LEU A 159 -2.93 -12.55 4.89
C LEU A 159 -1.53 -12.05 4.60
N ILE A 160 -0.57 -12.46 5.43
CA ILE A 160 0.83 -12.03 5.37
C ILE A 160 1.70 -13.17 4.87
N SER A 161 2.57 -12.89 3.90
CA SER A 161 3.53 -13.87 3.38
C SER A 161 4.69 -14.09 4.35
N ALA A 162 4.77 -15.26 4.98
CA ALA A 162 5.90 -15.63 5.82
C ALA A 162 7.22 -15.67 5.02
N MET A 163 7.15 -16.03 3.74
CA MET A 163 8.32 -16.05 2.85
C MET A 163 8.95 -14.67 2.63
N GLN A 164 8.17 -13.59 2.78
CA GLN A 164 8.67 -12.23 2.63
C GLN A 164 9.15 -11.62 3.95
N ILE A 165 8.85 -12.25 5.09
CA ILE A 165 9.31 -11.79 6.41
C ILE A 165 10.81 -12.03 6.59
N GLU A 166 11.35 -13.16 6.12
CA GLU A 166 12.79 -13.43 6.24
C GLU A 166 13.65 -12.40 5.47
N PRO A 167 13.41 -12.11 4.18
CA PRO A 167 14.09 -11.00 3.49
C PRO A 167 13.96 -9.68 4.24
N PHE A 168 12.76 -9.38 4.75
CA PHE A 168 12.50 -8.16 5.50
C PHE A 168 13.34 -8.05 6.77
N LEU A 169 13.46 -9.13 7.54
CA LEU A 169 14.30 -9.20 8.74
C LEU A 169 15.81 -9.14 8.41
N ASN A 170 16.22 -9.67 7.26
CA ASN A 170 17.63 -9.68 6.83
C ASN A 170 18.09 -8.33 6.30
N ASN A 171 17.24 -7.64 5.54
CA ASN A 171 17.58 -6.39 4.87
C ASN A 171 17.20 -5.18 5.72
N GLY A 172 16.10 -5.27 6.46
CA GLY A 172 15.53 -4.19 7.26
C GLY A 172 14.71 -3.20 6.43
N MET A 173 14.18 -2.18 7.09
CA MET A 173 13.46 -1.06 6.47
C MET A 173 14.40 -0.16 5.66
N VAL A 174 14.78 -0.57 4.45
CA VAL A 174 15.73 0.14 3.59
C VAL A 174 15.06 0.70 2.34
N GLY A 175 15.33 1.98 2.04
CA GLY A 175 14.87 2.62 0.80
C GLY A 175 15.76 2.28 -0.41
N ARG A 176 17.06 2.05 -0.18
CA ARG A 176 18.06 1.70 -1.20
C ARG A 176 19.09 0.70 -0.65
N VAL A 177 19.76 -0.02 -1.53
CA VAL A 177 20.76 -1.06 -1.16
C VAL A 177 22.04 -0.45 -0.56
N SER A 178 22.42 0.75 -0.99
CA SER A 178 23.65 1.45 -0.63
C SER A 178 23.55 2.23 0.70
N LEU A 179 23.29 1.53 1.80
CA LEU A 179 23.34 2.10 3.15
C LEU A 179 24.61 1.65 3.90
N THR A 180 25.07 2.48 4.85
CA THR A 180 26.16 2.10 5.75
C THR A 180 25.73 0.95 6.65
N GLU A 181 26.68 0.13 7.12
CA GLU A 181 26.36 -1.02 7.98
C GLU A 181 25.70 -0.61 9.30
N SER A 182 26.06 0.56 9.84
CA SER A 182 25.40 1.16 11.01
C SER A 182 23.92 1.46 10.74
N LYS A 183 23.60 2.09 9.59
CA LYS A 183 22.21 2.34 9.21
C LYS A 183 21.46 1.03 8.97
N LYS A 184 22.05 0.06 8.26
CA LYS A 184 21.42 -1.25 8.03
C LYS A 184 21.13 -1.98 9.34
N ALA A 185 22.05 -1.94 10.31
CA ALA A 185 21.82 -2.54 11.63
C ALA A 185 20.61 -1.92 12.33
N MET A 186 20.50 -0.58 12.32
CA MET A 186 19.32 0.12 12.85
C MET A 186 18.03 -0.25 12.10
N ARG A 187 18.08 -0.34 10.77
CA ARG A 187 16.90 -0.72 9.95
C ARG A 187 16.45 -2.16 10.14
N ARG A 188 17.38 -3.08 10.40
CA ARG A 188 17.05 -4.46 10.79
C ARG A 188 16.37 -4.51 12.15
N GLU A 189 16.82 -3.68 13.09
CA GLU A 189 16.18 -3.61 14.41
C GLU A 189 14.74 -3.08 14.32
N MET A 190 14.51 -2.05 13.49
CA MET A 190 13.15 -1.58 13.18
C MET A 190 12.29 -2.69 12.58
N ALA A 191 12.82 -3.50 11.65
CA ALA A 191 12.09 -4.61 11.06
C ALA A 191 11.75 -5.71 12.09
N ARG A 192 12.68 -6.04 13.00
CA ARG A 192 12.41 -7.00 14.10
C ARG A 192 11.33 -6.49 15.03
N ALA A 193 11.44 -5.24 15.47
CA ALA A 193 10.44 -4.61 16.33
C ALA A 193 9.05 -4.61 15.66
N GLU A 194 8.98 -4.40 14.35
CA GLU A 194 7.72 -4.46 13.61
C GLU A 194 7.14 -5.87 13.57
N ILE A 195 7.96 -6.91 13.34
CA ILE A 195 7.48 -8.29 13.35
C ILE A 195 7.05 -8.74 14.75
N GLU A 196 7.73 -8.30 15.82
CA GLU A 196 7.30 -8.49 17.20
C GLU A 196 5.98 -7.78 17.51
N HIS A 197 5.79 -6.57 16.97
CA HIS A 197 4.52 -5.85 17.04
C HIS A 197 3.39 -6.68 16.41
N PHE A 198 3.59 -7.24 15.22
CA PHE A 198 2.60 -8.14 14.60
C PHE A 198 2.33 -9.41 15.41
N ALA A 199 3.36 -10.00 16.04
CA ALA A 199 3.16 -11.14 16.94
C ALA A 199 2.27 -10.76 18.13
N SER A 200 2.46 -9.55 18.67
CA SER A 200 1.65 -9.02 19.78
C SER A 200 0.21 -8.75 19.35
N VAL A 201 0.00 -8.13 18.19
CA VAL A 201 -1.34 -7.88 17.62
C VAL A 201 -2.11 -9.20 17.40
N ILE A 202 -1.43 -10.26 16.98
CA ILE A 202 -2.04 -11.60 16.82
C ILE A 202 -2.51 -12.16 18.16
N GLU A 203 -1.74 -11.99 19.23
CA GLU A 203 -2.03 -12.52 20.56
C GLU A 203 -3.06 -11.71 21.34
N GLU A 204 -3.10 -10.40 21.12
CA GLU A 204 -4.11 -9.52 21.70
C GLU A 204 -5.53 -9.89 21.23
N GLU A 205 -5.67 -10.62 20.11
CA GLU A 205 -6.95 -11.03 19.53
C GLU A 205 -7.95 -9.86 19.45
N SER A 206 -7.43 -8.69 19.05
CA SER A 206 -8.20 -7.45 18.94
C SER A 206 -9.47 -7.68 18.12
N ILE A 207 -10.62 -7.23 18.66
CA ILE A 207 -11.92 -7.39 18.02
C ILE A 207 -11.87 -6.81 16.60
N GLY A 208 -12.23 -7.64 15.61
CA GLY A 208 -12.25 -7.25 14.21
C GLY A 208 -10.92 -7.36 13.46
N VAL A 209 -9.82 -7.74 14.12
CA VAL A 209 -8.53 -7.97 13.46
C VAL A 209 -8.24 -9.46 13.41
N GLN A 210 -8.05 -9.99 12.20
CA GLN A 210 -7.67 -11.38 11.98
C GLN A 210 -6.44 -11.44 11.09
N ILE A 211 -5.38 -12.10 11.54
CA ILE A 211 -4.12 -12.23 10.78
C ILE A 211 -3.80 -13.69 10.58
N GLY A 212 -3.56 -14.07 9.33
CA GLY A 212 -3.08 -15.40 8.92
C GLY A 212 -1.71 -15.29 8.26
N LEU A 213 -0.78 -16.15 8.68
CA LEU A 213 0.54 -16.28 8.06
C LEU A 213 0.54 -17.38 7.03
N VAL A 214 0.90 -17.02 5.81
CA VAL A 214 0.95 -17.93 4.67
C VAL A 214 2.38 -18.37 4.46
N THR A 215 2.64 -19.67 4.67
CA THR A 215 3.96 -20.28 4.48
C THR A 215 4.19 -20.79 3.07
N ASP A 216 3.11 -20.99 2.30
CA ASP A 216 3.18 -21.35 0.88
C ASP A 216 3.50 -20.14 -0.01
N SER A 217 3.79 -20.42 -1.27
CA SER A 217 4.00 -19.40 -2.30
C SER A 217 2.73 -18.55 -2.50
N LEU A 218 2.84 -17.25 -2.25
CA LEU A 218 1.82 -16.28 -2.61
C LEU A 218 2.12 -15.63 -3.96
N PRO A 219 1.09 -15.13 -4.67
CA PRO A 219 1.32 -14.26 -5.82
C PRO A 219 2.23 -13.09 -5.44
N HIS A 220 3.15 -12.72 -6.33
CA HIS A 220 4.06 -11.59 -6.10
C HIS A 220 3.33 -10.23 -6.00
N THR A 221 2.10 -10.16 -6.52
CA THR A 221 1.24 -8.98 -6.47
C THR A 221 0.17 -9.18 -5.40
N GLY A 222 0.19 -8.33 -4.38
CA GLY A 222 -0.86 -8.29 -3.37
C GLY A 222 -2.15 -7.68 -3.91
N PHE A 223 -3.25 -7.95 -3.22
CA PHE A 223 -4.54 -7.37 -3.54
C PHE A 223 -5.34 -7.08 -2.27
N GLN A 224 -6.34 -6.22 -2.41
CA GLN A 224 -7.24 -5.83 -1.33
C GLN A 224 -8.69 -5.90 -1.82
N ILE A 225 -9.58 -6.41 -0.99
CA ILE A 225 -11.03 -6.42 -1.23
C ILE A 225 -11.68 -5.54 -0.18
N PHE A 226 -12.40 -4.51 -0.64
CA PHE A 226 -13.19 -3.61 0.18
C PHE A 226 -14.65 -4.01 0.08
N ARG A 227 -15.24 -4.44 1.20
CA ARG A 227 -16.68 -4.69 1.30
C ARG A 227 -17.38 -3.41 1.70
N ARG A 228 -18.34 -2.97 0.91
CA ARG A 228 -19.02 -1.68 1.09
C ARG A 228 -20.50 -1.85 0.77
N ARG A 229 -21.38 -1.14 1.48
CA ARG A 229 -22.83 -1.05 1.13
C ARG A 229 -23.07 -0.69 -0.33
N SER A 230 -22.13 0.08 -0.85
CA SER A 230 -22.16 0.73 -2.13
C SER A 230 -21.70 -0.22 -3.26
N GLY A 231 -21.21 -1.40 -2.91
CA GLY A 231 -20.67 -2.41 -3.83
C GLY A 231 -19.19 -2.68 -3.55
N ASP A 232 -18.80 -3.93 -3.66
CA ASP A 232 -17.45 -4.37 -3.34
C ASP A 232 -16.45 -3.95 -4.41
N THR A 233 -15.20 -3.73 -4.00
CA THR A 233 -14.13 -3.31 -4.90
C THR A 233 -12.88 -4.12 -4.62
N LEU A 234 -12.31 -4.70 -5.68
CA LEU A 234 -11.00 -5.31 -5.68
C LEU A 234 -9.96 -4.28 -6.12
N MET A 235 -8.85 -4.17 -5.40
CA MET A 235 -7.67 -3.41 -5.82
C MET A 235 -6.44 -4.30 -5.91
N ILE A 236 -5.65 -4.11 -6.95
CA ILE A 236 -4.37 -4.78 -7.20
C ILE A 236 -3.33 -3.71 -7.48
N SER A 237 -2.15 -3.78 -6.85
CA SER A 237 -1.16 -2.71 -6.98
C SER A 237 0.28 -3.20 -7.02
N PRO A 238 1.10 -2.65 -7.93
CA PRO A 238 2.56 -2.79 -7.87
C PRO A 238 3.21 -1.83 -6.87
N PHE A 239 2.45 -0.85 -6.35
CA PHE A 239 2.96 0.11 -5.38
C PHE A 239 2.98 -0.50 -3.99
N ARG A 240 4.14 -0.46 -3.34
CA ARG A 240 4.38 -1.14 -2.06
C ARG A 240 5.11 -0.24 -1.08
N LEU A 241 4.74 -0.39 0.18
CA LEU A 241 5.39 0.22 1.34
C LEU A 241 6.23 -0.86 2.05
N GLY A 242 7.25 -0.46 2.81
CA GLY A 242 8.12 -1.37 3.56
C GLY A 242 9.49 -1.53 2.92
N GLU A 243 9.98 -2.78 2.84
CA GLU A 243 11.28 -3.10 2.24
C GLU A 243 11.32 -2.77 0.75
N GLN A 244 12.34 -2.02 0.31
CA GLN A 244 12.51 -1.62 -1.09
C GLN A 244 11.21 -1.09 -1.70
N PRO A 245 10.69 0.04 -1.17
CA PRO A 245 9.38 0.53 -1.54
C PRO A 245 9.33 0.87 -3.04
N ASN A 246 8.17 0.66 -3.63
CA ASN A 246 7.90 1.11 -4.99
C ASN A 246 6.73 2.09 -4.96
N ILE A 247 7.04 3.36 -5.17
CA ILE A 247 6.04 4.43 -5.29
C ILE A 247 6.16 5.18 -6.64
N ARG A 248 6.93 4.63 -7.58
CA ARG A 248 7.30 5.34 -8.83
C ARG A 248 6.83 4.65 -10.09
N VAL A 249 6.95 3.32 -10.16
CA VAL A 249 6.79 2.59 -11.42
C VAL A 249 5.70 1.55 -11.30
N GLY A 250 4.67 1.67 -12.13
CA GLY A 250 3.62 0.68 -12.25
C GLY A 250 2.25 1.30 -12.49
N VAL A 251 1.27 0.43 -12.70
CA VAL A 251 -0.14 0.79 -12.84
C VAL A 251 -0.92 -0.08 -11.86
N ALA A 252 -1.62 0.56 -10.92
CA ALA A 252 -2.57 -0.14 -10.07
C ALA A 252 -3.91 -0.28 -10.79
N MET A 253 -4.70 -1.24 -10.38
CA MET A 253 -6.02 -1.51 -10.94
C MET A 253 -7.05 -1.61 -9.84
N ALA A 254 -8.25 -1.08 -10.10
CA ALA A 254 -9.42 -1.34 -9.26
C ALA A 254 -10.60 -1.81 -10.12
N THR A 255 -11.44 -2.70 -9.59
CA THR A 255 -12.65 -3.14 -10.29
C THR A 255 -13.73 -3.61 -9.32
N SER A 256 -14.98 -3.42 -9.72
CA SER A 256 -16.17 -3.98 -9.05
C SER A 256 -16.79 -5.14 -9.83
N ALA A 257 -16.05 -5.70 -10.80
CA ALA A 257 -16.50 -6.85 -11.58
C ALA A 257 -16.69 -8.07 -10.67
N GLN A 258 -17.91 -8.62 -10.69
CA GLN A 258 -18.29 -9.74 -9.81
C GLN A 258 -17.45 -11.00 -10.05
N GLU A 259 -17.09 -11.27 -11.30
CA GLU A 259 -16.21 -12.39 -11.66
C GLU A 259 -14.83 -12.24 -11.01
N ALA A 260 -14.20 -11.06 -11.14
CA ALA A 260 -12.89 -10.79 -10.55
C ALA A 260 -12.93 -10.91 -9.03
N LEU A 261 -13.97 -10.36 -8.39
CA LEU A 261 -14.18 -10.49 -6.94
C LEU A 261 -14.32 -11.95 -6.53
N ALA A 262 -15.21 -12.72 -7.17
CA ALA A 262 -15.45 -14.12 -6.83
C ALA A 262 -14.18 -14.99 -6.96
N LEU A 263 -13.39 -14.78 -8.02
CA LEU A 263 -12.12 -15.48 -8.21
C LEU A 263 -11.11 -15.16 -7.10
N HIS A 264 -10.94 -13.88 -6.75
CA HIS A 264 -10.02 -13.48 -5.69
C HIS A 264 -10.50 -13.92 -4.31
N GLU A 265 -11.80 -13.94 -4.05
CA GLU A 265 -12.37 -14.49 -2.83
C GLU A 265 -12.09 -15.98 -2.67
N ASN A 266 -12.12 -16.75 -3.75
CA ASN A 266 -11.77 -18.17 -3.70
C ASN A 266 -10.30 -18.36 -3.32
N VAL A 267 -9.40 -17.53 -3.88
CA VAL A 267 -7.99 -17.49 -3.47
C VAL A 267 -7.87 -17.15 -1.99
N VAL A 268 -8.59 -16.13 -1.48
CA VAL A 268 -8.58 -15.78 -0.05
C VAL A 268 -9.02 -16.97 0.80
N LYS A 269 -10.11 -17.67 0.45
CA LYS A 269 -10.61 -18.83 1.20
C LYS A 269 -9.58 -19.97 1.23
N GLU A 270 -8.94 -20.25 0.10
CA GLU A 270 -7.93 -21.30 -0.02
C GLU A 270 -6.70 -20.98 0.83
N VAL A 271 -6.14 -19.78 0.67
CA VAL A 271 -4.97 -19.30 1.42
C VAL A 271 -5.28 -19.21 2.92
N TRP A 272 -6.46 -18.71 3.28
CA TRP A 272 -6.88 -18.64 4.68
C TRP A 272 -6.98 -20.03 5.29
N ARG A 273 -7.43 -21.06 4.56
CA ARG A 273 -7.54 -22.43 5.08
C ARG A 273 -6.19 -22.98 5.52
N THR A 274 -5.11 -22.73 4.76
CA THR A 274 -3.76 -23.27 5.05
C THR A 274 -2.89 -22.35 5.89
N ALA A 275 -3.27 -21.09 6.07
CA ALA A 275 -2.49 -20.14 6.88
C ALA A 275 -2.38 -20.56 8.36
N ILE A 276 -1.23 -20.29 8.98
CA ILE A 276 -1.03 -20.37 10.43
C ILE A 276 -1.76 -19.19 11.08
N LYS A 277 -2.42 -19.40 12.22
CA LYS A 277 -3.27 -18.38 12.87
C LYS A 277 -3.09 -18.40 14.39
N GLY A 278 -3.53 -17.33 15.06
CA GLY A 278 -3.54 -17.23 16.53
C GLY A 278 -2.13 -17.42 17.12
N ARG A 279 -2.05 -18.06 18.29
CA ARG A 279 -0.79 -18.23 19.04
C ARG A 279 0.32 -18.92 18.24
N ASP A 280 -0.03 -19.86 17.36
CA ASP A 280 0.95 -20.55 16.52
C ASP A 280 1.57 -19.57 15.51
N ALA A 281 0.78 -18.63 14.98
CA ALA A 281 1.29 -17.60 14.09
C ALA A 281 2.21 -16.63 14.83
N ALA A 282 1.82 -16.16 16.02
CA ALA A 282 2.67 -15.31 16.85
C ALA A 282 4.00 -15.99 17.21
N SER A 283 3.94 -17.27 17.62
CA SER A 283 5.12 -18.07 17.92
C SER A 283 6.02 -18.24 16.70
N TYR A 284 5.43 -18.44 15.51
CA TYR A 284 6.16 -18.53 14.25
C TYR A 284 6.92 -17.23 13.94
N LEU A 285 6.28 -16.06 14.11
CA LEU A 285 6.94 -14.76 13.91
C LEU A 285 8.13 -14.56 14.84
N ARG A 286 7.97 -14.84 16.15
CA ARG A 286 9.05 -14.71 17.12
C ARG A 286 10.22 -15.63 16.81
N ASN A 287 9.94 -16.86 16.38
CA ASN A 287 10.99 -17.78 15.92
C ASN A 287 11.77 -17.22 14.72
N LEU A 288 11.13 -16.54 13.77
CA LEU A 288 11.82 -15.87 12.67
C LEU A 288 12.71 -14.72 13.18
N VAL A 289 12.22 -13.92 14.13
CA VAL A 289 12.99 -12.84 14.76
C VAL A 289 14.23 -13.38 15.47
N SER A 290 14.08 -14.41 16.31
CA SER A 290 15.22 -15.03 17.02
C SER A 290 16.27 -15.59 16.04
N ARG A 291 15.85 -16.29 14.98
CA ARG A 291 16.77 -16.80 13.94
C ARG A 291 17.51 -15.68 13.20
N SER A 292 16.84 -14.56 12.93
CA SER A 292 17.49 -13.37 12.35
C SER A 292 18.55 -12.80 13.29
N GLN A 293 18.25 -12.68 14.58
CA GLN A 293 19.21 -12.18 15.58
C GLN A 293 20.45 -13.09 15.67
N GLU A 294 20.27 -14.41 15.76
CA GLU A 294 21.37 -15.37 15.77
C GLU A 294 22.26 -15.27 14.53
N ARG A 295 21.65 -15.16 13.34
CA ARG A 295 22.39 -15.05 12.08
C ARG A 295 23.26 -13.80 12.04
N HIS A 296 22.76 -12.67 12.56
CA HIS A 296 23.50 -11.41 12.60
C HIS A 296 24.47 -11.28 13.78
N ALA A 297 24.34 -12.13 14.82
CA ALA A 297 25.29 -12.22 15.92
C ALA A 297 26.53 -13.07 15.59
N ARG A 298 26.44 -13.98 14.62
CA ARG A 298 27.59 -14.78 14.17
C ARG A 298 28.60 -13.89 13.43
N PRO A 299 29.89 -13.92 13.79
CA PRO A 299 30.92 -13.23 13.01
C PRO A 299 30.94 -13.78 11.59
N ALA A 300 31.15 -12.91 10.59
CA ALA A 300 31.32 -13.34 9.21
C ALA A 300 32.41 -14.42 9.16
N PRO A 301 32.21 -15.55 8.45
CA PRO A 301 33.26 -16.54 8.31
C PRO A 301 34.50 -15.83 7.77
N GLU A 302 35.62 -15.94 8.49
CA GLU A 302 36.92 -15.50 7.98
C GLU A 302 37.06 -16.10 6.59
N ARG A 303 37.28 -15.25 5.58
CA ARG A 303 37.66 -15.72 4.24
C ARG A 303 38.94 -16.52 4.44
N ALA A 304 38.81 -17.85 4.52
CA ALA A 304 39.93 -18.76 4.61
C ALA A 304 40.92 -18.37 3.50
N GLY A 305 42.14 -18.02 3.92
CA GLY A 305 43.12 -17.35 3.10
C GLY A 305 43.28 -18.01 1.74
N ALA A 306 43.20 -17.20 0.68
CA ALA A 306 43.84 -17.51 -0.59
C ALA A 306 45.36 -17.44 -0.39
N ALA A 307 45.92 -18.44 0.27
CA ALA A 307 47.33 -18.65 0.44
C ALA A 307 47.62 -20.15 0.27
N ALA A 308 47.55 -20.62 -0.98
CA ALA A 308 48.36 -21.74 -1.48
C ALA A 308 48.05 -21.98 -2.95
N ARG A 309 48.90 -21.43 -3.82
CA ARG A 309 49.54 -22.15 -4.94
C ARG A 309 50.57 -21.20 -5.56
N ARG A 310 51.82 -21.44 -5.15
CA ARG A 310 53.00 -21.06 -5.94
C ARG A 310 53.03 -21.90 -7.22
#